data_AF-A0A3S4PUN4-F1
#
_entry.id   AF-A0A3S4PUN4-F1
#
_cell.length_a   1.000
_cell.length_b   1.000
_cell.length_c   1.000
_cell.angle_alpha   90.00
_cell.angle_beta   90.00
_cell.angle_gamma   90.00
#
_symmetry.space_group_name_H-M   'P 1'
#
loop_
_entity.id
_entity.type
_entity.pdbx_description
1 polymer ?
#
loop_
_entity_poly.entity_id
_entity_poly.type
_entity_poly.pdbx_seq_one_letter_code
_entity_poly.pdbx_strand_id
1 'polypeptide(L)'
;MLSALVVNGQPHPHEQGELSVPWWSFTKTVLATTALSLVRDRLIGLDDPVFDQPYTLRQLLRHEAGLADYGELGEYHRAVASGESAWSADEMLKRLDGARLRYTPGAGWRYSNVGYLLIGRLIERLTDLALEDAVNQQVLAPLGLSNVRFAKTRADLNTNHMVDTLNYDPAWVYHGLLIGSVSQAALFLDRLFCADLLSAGLLTEMRGARTLGGPIPGRPWIAPSYGPCGVTCCLTKCRTPLHGLECC
;
A
#
# COMPACT_ATOMS: atom_id res chain seq x y z
N MET A 1 -20.36 6.67 5.66
CA MET A 1 -18.92 6.88 5.92
C MET A 1 -18.53 5.79 6.91
N LEU A 2 -17.64 4.87 6.54
CA LEU A 2 -17.18 3.82 7.44
C LEU A 2 -16.01 4.37 8.27
N SER A 3 -16.05 4.18 9.59
CA SER A 3 -15.01 4.61 10.51
C SER A 3 -14.79 3.53 11.58
N ALA A 4 -13.57 3.44 12.10
CA ALA A 4 -13.25 2.58 13.23
C ALA A 4 -12.34 3.33 14.21
N LEU A 5 -12.49 3.03 15.50
CA LEU A 5 -11.66 3.56 16.57
C LEU A 5 -10.98 2.40 17.29
N VAL A 6 -9.68 2.51 17.52
CA VAL A 6 -8.91 1.58 18.36
C VAL A 6 -8.50 2.34 19.62
N VAL A 7 -8.79 1.76 20.79
CA VAL A 7 -8.42 2.32 22.09
C VAL A 7 -7.66 1.24 22.84
N ASN A 8 -6.43 1.56 23.26
CA ASN A 8 -5.54 0.64 23.99
C ASN A 8 -5.35 -0.73 23.29
N GLY A 9 -5.14 -0.72 21.97
CA GLY A 9 -4.90 -1.93 21.17
C GLY A 9 -6.14 -2.82 20.93
N GLN A 10 -7.33 -2.35 21.33
CA GLN A 10 -8.61 -3.04 21.12
C GLN A 10 -9.54 -2.22 20.22
N PRO A 11 -10.22 -2.85 19.25
CA PRO A 11 -11.23 -2.15 18.47
C PRO A 11 -12.39 -1.77 19.38
N HIS A 12 -12.76 -0.49 19.39
CA HIS A 12 -13.95 -0.04 20.11
C HIS A 12 -15.19 -0.63 19.41
N PRO A 13 -16.16 -1.20 20.16
CA PRO A 13 -17.37 -1.74 19.56
C PRO A 13 -18.08 -0.65 18.75
N HIS A 14 -18.35 -0.94 17.49
CA HIS A 14 -19.22 -0.13 16.64
C HIS A 14 -20.50 -0.92 16.35
N GLU A 15 -21.67 -0.24 16.37
CA GLU A 15 -22.99 -0.85 16.15
C GLU A 15 -23.19 -1.44 14.74
N GLN A 16 -22.32 -1.12 13.78
CA GLN A 16 -22.36 -1.65 12.42
C GLN A 16 -21.27 -2.70 12.26
N GLY A 17 -21.68 -3.95 11.96
CA GLY A 17 -20.81 -5.12 11.90
C GLY A 17 -19.57 -4.96 11.02
N GLU A 18 -18.63 -5.91 11.15
CA GLU A 18 -17.36 -5.95 10.42
C GLU A 18 -17.54 -6.15 8.90
N LEU A 19 -18.02 -5.11 8.22
CA LEU A 19 -18.17 -5.09 6.78
C LEU A 19 -16.77 -5.13 6.15
N SER A 20 -16.50 -6.19 5.39
CA SER A 20 -15.27 -6.28 4.60
C SER A 20 -15.33 -5.28 3.46
N VAL A 21 -14.24 -4.55 3.26
CA VAL A 21 -14.08 -3.54 2.20
C VAL A 21 -12.72 -3.68 1.53
N PRO A 22 -12.60 -3.30 0.24
CA PRO A 22 -11.30 -3.19 -0.41
C PRO A 22 -10.45 -2.09 0.23
N TRP A 23 -9.20 -2.44 0.56
CA TRP A 23 -8.22 -1.53 1.17
C TRP A 23 -7.50 -0.68 0.12
N TRP A 24 -7.59 -1.05 -1.16
CA TRP A 24 -6.95 -0.34 -2.28
C TRP A 24 -5.47 -0.11 -2.01
N SER A 25 -5.00 1.14 -2.15
CA SER A 25 -3.60 1.50 -1.94
C SER A 25 -3.12 1.35 -0.49
N PHE A 26 -4.00 1.15 0.50
CA PHE A 26 -3.56 0.79 1.85
C PHE A 26 -2.88 -0.58 1.89
N THR A 27 -3.16 -1.45 0.93
CA THR A 27 -2.42 -2.71 0.73
C THR A 27 -0.90 -2.49 0.61
N LYS A 28 -0.47 -1.35 0.03
CA LYS A 28 0.95 -0.99 -0.08
C LYS A 28 1.60 -0.79 1.28
N THR A 29 0.87 -0.29 2.27
CA THR A 29 1.38 -0.19 3.64
C THR A 29 1.72 -1.56 4.19
N VAL A 30 0.83 -2.56 3.97
CA VAL A 30 1.07 -3.95 4.40
C VAL A 30 2.25 -4.55 3.65
N LEU A 31 2.33 -4.40 2.32
CA LEU A 31 3.45 -4.90 1.53
C LEU A 31 4.78 -4.26 1.91
N ALA A 32 4.78 -2.96 2.23
CA ALA A 32 5.96 -2.26 2.69
C ALA A 32 6.41 -2.78 4.07
N THR A 33 5.48 -2.99 5.00
CA THR A 33 5.78 -3.65 6.29
C THR A 33 6.36 -5.04 6.07
N THR A 34 5.78 -5.84 5.16
CA THR A 34 6.30 -7.18 4.85
C THR A 34 7.72 -7.12 4.32
N ALA A 35 8.01 -6.23 3.37
CA ALA A 35 9.37 -6.04 2.85
C ALA A 35 10.34 -5.58 3.95
N LEU A 36 9.93 -4.68 4.84
CA LEU A 36 10.75 -4.24 5.97
C LEU A 36 10.97 -5.35 7.01
N SER A 37 10.02 -6.27 7.20
CA SER A 37 10.24 -7.49 8.01
C SER A 37 11.35 -8.36 7.41
N LEU A 38 11.41 -8.49 6.07
CA LEU A 38 12.52 -9.21 5.41
C LEU A 38 13.87 -8.48 5.57
N VAL A 39 13.86 -7.14 5.63
CA VAL A 39 15.05 -6.34 5.96
C VAL A 39 15.49 -6.56 7.41
N ARG A 40 14.54 -6.56 8.35
CA ARG A 40 14.79 -6.89 9.77
C ARG A 40 15.46 -8.26 9.89
N ASP A 41 14.98 -9.22 9.10
CA ASP A 41 15.47 -10.61 9.09
C ASP A 41 16.76 -10.77 8.26
N ARG A 42 17.32 -9.67 7.73
CA ARG A 42 18.56 -9.60 6.95
C ARG A 42 18.56 -10.43 5.66
N LEU A 43 17.38 -10.68 5.09
CA LEU A 43 17.25 -11.34 3.78
C LEU A 43 17.56 -10.37 2.62
N ILE A 44 17.39 -9.07 2.85
CA ILE A 44 17.71 -8.01 1.90
C ILE A 44 18.00 -6.70 2.64
N GLY A 45 18.91 -5.86 2.13
CA GLY A 45 19.11 -4.48 2.57
C GLY A 45 18.19 -3.49 1.85
N LEU A 46 17.88 -2.37 2.49
CA LEU A 46 17.08 -1.30 1.87
C LEU A 46 17.75 -0.72 0.61
N ASP A 47 19.07 -0.66 0.59
CA ASP A 47 19.85 -0.09 -0.50
C ASP A 47 20.40 -1.16 -1.46
N ASP A 48 19.97 -2.41 -1.30
CA ASP A 48 20.34 -3.48 -2.22
C ASP A 48 19.59 -3.32 -3.54
N PRO A 49 20.26 -3.57 -4.69
CA PRO A 49 19.61 -3.59 -5.99
C PRO A 49 18.60 -4.74 -6.07
N VAL A 50 17.49 -4.50 -6.76
CA VAL A 50 16.40 -5.48 -6.87
C VAL A 50 16.30 -5.99 -8.31
N PHE A 51 16.30 -7.31 -8.51
CA PHE A 51 16.23 -7.98 -9.82
C PHE A 51 17.30 -7.52 -10.84
N ASP A 52 18.52 -7.24 -10.38
CA ASP A 52 19.63 -6.76 -11.22
C ASP A 52 19.31 -5.45 -11.97
N GLN A 53 18.38 -4.66 -11.43
CA GLN A 53 17.98 -3.35 -11.95
C GLN A 53 18.72 -2.23 -11.21
N PRO A 54 18.85 -1.03 -11.82
CA PRO A 54 19.61 0.08 -11.23
C PRO A 54 18.88 0.77 -10.06
N TYR A 55 17.75 0.22 -9.59
CA TYR A 55 17.00 0.74 -8.45
C TYR A 55 17.09 -0.19 -7.23
N THR A 56 16.95 0.39 -6.05
CA THR A 56 17.00 -0.32 -4.76
C THR A 56 15.60 -0.60 -4.20
N LEU A 57 15.52 -1.46 -3.19
CA LEU A 57 14.28 -1.69 -2.44
C LEU A 57 13.72 -0.38 -1.86
N ARG A 58 14.59 0.47 -1.29
CA ARG A 58 14.23 1.79 -0.77
C ARG A 58 13.57 2.66 -1.83
N GLN A 59 14.12 2.67 -3.04
CA GLN A 59 13.58 3.47 -4.15
C GLN A 59 12.25 2.92 -4.67
N LEU A 60 12.04 1.60 -4.64
CA LEU A 60 10.73 1.01 -4.92
C LEU A 60 9.68 1.43 -3.89
N LEU A 61 9.99 1.28 -2.59
CA LEU A 61 9.11 1.65 -1.49
C LEU A 61 8.74 3.14 -1.53
N ARG A 62 9.68 4.00 -1.93
CA ARG A 62 9.48 5.45 -2.00
C ARG A 62 8.87 5.96 -3.30
N HIS A 63 8.60 5.11 -4.30
CA HIS A 63 8.20 5.52 -5.65
C HIS A 63 9.23 6.44 -6.36
N GLU A 64 10.51 6.14 -6.16
CA GLU A 64 11.66 6.87 -6.70
C GLU A 64 12.44 6.05 -7.73
N ALA A 65 11.97 4.84 -8.06
CA ALA A 65 12.65 3.92 -8.96
C ALA A 65 12.59 4.32 -10.45
N GLY A 66 11.86 5.38 -10.83
CA GLY A 66 11.73 5.77 -12.24
C GLY A 66 10.73 4.94 -13.03
N LEU A 67 9.95 4.09 -12.37
CA LEU A 67 9.03 3.17 -13.04
C LEU A 67 7.79 3.87 -13.61
N ALA A 68 7.20 3.21 -14.60
CA ALA A 68 5.92 3.58 -15.17
C ALA A 68 4.75 3.15 -14.28
N ASP A 69 3.59 3.75 -14.50
CA ASP A 69 2.34 3.33 -13.86
C ASP A 69 1.27 3.01 -14.90
N TYR A 70 0.58 1.89 -14.77
CA TYR A 70 -0.49 1.51 -15.70
C TYR A 70 -1.69 2.47 -15.65
N GLY A 71 -1.83 3.28 -14.59
CA GLY A 71 -2.79 4.38 -14.53
C GLY A 71 -2.48 5.51 -15.53
N GLU A 72 -1.30 5.53 -16.17
CA GLU A 72 -0.97 6.43 -17.27
C GLU A 72 -1.63 5.98 -18.60
N LEU A 73 -2.08 4.72 -18.71
CA LEU A 73 -2.62 4.15 -19.95
C LEU A 73 -4.11 4.47 -20.11
N GLY A 74 -4.47 5.22 -21.15
CA GLY A 74 -5.88 5.48 -21.48
C GLY A 74 -6.68 4.21 -21.81
N GLU A 75 -6.03 3.19 -22.36
CA GLU A 75 -6.65 1.88 -22.62
C GLU A 75 -6.94 1.09 -21.34
N TYR A 76 -6.13 1.23 -20.30
CA TYR A 76 -6.38 0.61 -19.01
C TYR A 76 -7.68 1.16 -18.42
N HIS A 77 -7.86 2.48 -18.42
CA HIS A 77 -9.09 3.11 -17.93
C HIS A 77 -10.33 2.68 -18.72
N ARG A 78 -10.21 2.53 -20.04
CA ARG A 78 -11.32 2.06 -20.89
C ARG A 78 -11.68 0.61 -20.58
N ALA A 79 -10.70 -0.29 -20.45
CA ALA A 79 -10.93 -1.70 -20.14
C ALA A 79 -11.54 -1.89 -18.74
N VAL A 80 -11.08 -1.14 -17.74
CA VAL A 80 -11.68 -1.14 -16.40
C VAL A 80 -13.12 -0.64 -16.45
N ALA A 81 -13.39 0.46 -17.15
CA ALA A 81 -14.73 1.04 -17.26
C ALA A 81 -15.72 0.17 -18.06
N SER A 82 -15.23 -0.62 -19.02
CA SER A 82 -16.04 -1.60 -19.78
C SER A 82 -16.28 -2.90 -19.00
N GLY A 83 -15.66 -3.09 -17.85
CA GLY A 83 -15.79 -4.31 -17.04
C GLY A 83 -15.06 -5.52 -17.63
N GLU A 84 -14.03 -5.28 -18.44
CA GLU A 84 -13.16 -6.34 -18.96
C GLU A 84 -12.38 -7.04 -17.84
N SER A 85 -11.97 -8.28 -18.10
CA SER A 85 -11.02 -8.99 -17.24
C SER A 85 -9.65 -8.31 -17.28
N ALA A 86 -8.95 -8.36 -16.14
CA ALA A 86 -7.62 -7.77 -16.06
C ALA A 86 -6.65 -8.43 -17.05
N TRP A 87 -5.80 -7.62 -17.67
CA TRP A 87 -4.69 -8.16 -18.47
C TRP A 87 -3.73 -8.92 -17.57
N SER A 88 -3.02 -9.89 -18.14
CA SER A 88 -1.87 -10.49 -17.46
C SER A 88 -0.83 -9.42 -17.07
N ALA A 89 -0.06 -9.66 -16.01
CA ALA A 89 0.99 -8.73 -15.59
C ALA A 89 2.01 -8.46 -16.71
N ASP A 90 2.36 -9.49 -17.49
CA ASP A 90 3.32 -9.37 -18.58
C ASP A 90 2.76 -8.55 -19.76
N GLU A 91 1.48 -8.73 -20.07
CA GLU A 91 0.80 -7.89 -21.06
C GLU A 91 0.74 -6.44 -20.61
N MET A 92 0.37 -6.17 -19.36
CA MET A 92 0.36 -4.82 -18.79
C MET A 92 1.76 -4.18 -18.87
N LEU A 93 2.80 -4.91 -18.46
CA LEU A 93 4.19 -4.43 -18.53
C LEU A 93 4.61 -4.14 -19.98
N LYS A 94 4.19 -4.96 -20.94
CA LYS A 94 4.47 -4.75 -22.36
C LYS A 94 3.78 -3.49 -22.89
N ARG A 95 2.48 -3.31 -22.60
CA ARG A 95 1.69 -2.12 -23.00
C ARG A 95 2.27 -0.83 -22.43
N LEU A 96 2.80 -0.91 -21.21
CA LEU A 96 3.37 0.22 -20.50
C LEU A 96 4.80 0.59 -20.94
N ASP A 97 5.48 -0.27 -21.70
CA ASP A 97 6.94 -0.24 -21.85
C ASP A 97 7.59 -0.20 -20.44
N GLY A 98 7.21 -1.19 -19.62
CA GLY A 98 7.47 -1.23 -18.19
C GLY A 98 8.94 -1.44 -17.81
N ALA A 99 9.77 -1.89 -18.76
CA ALA A 99 11.21 -2.01 -18.57
C ALA A 99 11.93 -0.65 -18.69
N ARG A 100 11.34 0.33 -19.39
CA ARG A 100 11.97 1.64 -19.59
C ARG A 100 11.76 2.54 -18.38
N LEU A 101 12.85 2.91 -17.72
CA LEU A 101 12.85 3.94 -16.70
C LEU A 101 12.54 5.31 -17.32
N ARG A 102 11.66 6.07 -16.66
CA ARG A 102 11.30 7.42 -17.10
C ARG A 102 12.29 8.48 -16.62
N TYR A 103 13.03 8.18 -15.57
CA TYR A 103 14.11 8.99 -15.02
C TYR A 103 15.07 8.08 -14.23
N THR A 104 16.29 8.54 -14.00
CA THR A 104 17.28 7.81 -13.20
C THR A 104 16.77 7.57 -11.78
N PRO A 105 16.86 6.34 -11.23
CA PRO A 105 16.40 6.06 -9.87
C PRO A 105 16.96 7.05 -8.84
N GLY A 106 16.09 7.57 -7.98
CA GLY A 106 16.42 8.60 -6.97
C GLY A 106 16.44 10.05 -7.48
N ALA A 107 16.57 10.29 -8.79
CA ALA A 107 16.61 11.64 -9.35
C ALA A 107 15.22 12.33 -9.40
N GLY A 108 14.15 11.57 -9.20
CA GLY A 108 12.77 12.06 -9.27
C GLY A 108 11.84 11.26 -8.37
N TRP A 109 10.56 11.63 -8.43
CA TRP A 109 9.49 10.93 -7.73
C TRP A 109 8.28 10.80 -8.64
N ARG A 110 7.73 9.59 -8.73
CA ARG A 110 6.46 9.36 -9.40
C ARG A 110 5.82 8.08 -8.91
N TYR A 111 4.60 8.20 -8.40
CA TYR A 111 3.81 7.08 -7.93
C TYR A 111 3.77 5.94 -8.96
N SER A 112 4.07 4.71 -8.52
CA SER A 112 4.10 3.53 -9.39
C SER A 112 3.54 2.32 -8.64
N ASN A 113 2.38 1.85 -9.09
CA ASN A 113 1.82 0.55 -8.71
C ASN A 113 2.69 -0.61 -9.23
N VAL A 114 3.41 -0.42 -10.33
CA VAL A 114 4.37 -1.40 -10.85
C VAL A 114 5.52 -1.61 -9.86
N GLY A 115 5.99 -0.56 -9.19
CA GLY A 115 6.98 -0.69 -8.13
C GLY A 115 6.55 -1.65 -7.02
N TYR A 116 5.27 -1.58 -6.63
CA TYR A 116 4.70 -2.49 -5.62
C TYR A 116 4.39 -3.90 -6.14
N LEU A 117 4.10 -4.05 -7.43
CA LEU A 117 4.07 -5.37 -8.07
C LEU A 117 5.44 -6.06 -7.95
N LEU A 118 6.52 -5.31 -8.19
CA LEU A 118 7.88 -5.83 -8.04
C LEU A 118 8.24 -6.14 -6.58
N ILE A 119 7.78 -5.32 -5.63
CA ILE A 119 7.93 -5.63 -4.19
C ILE A 119 7.21 -6.94 -3.85
N GLY A 120 5.99 -7.16 -4.36
CA GLY A 120 5.27 -8.44 -4.17
C GLY A 120 6.08 -9.63 -4.70
N ARG A 121 6.57 -9.55 -5.94
CA ARG A 121 7.43 -10.59 -6.54
C ARG A 121 8.73 -10.81 -5.76
N LEU A 122 9.30 -9.75 -5.18
CA LEU A 122 10.51 -9.83 -4.38
C LEU A 122 10.25 -10.57 -3.07
N ILE A 123 9.13 -10.27 -2.41
CA ILE A 123 8.70 -10.98 -1.20
C ILE A 123 8.58 -12.48 -1.51
N GLU A 124 7.83 -12.85 -2.55
CA GLU A 124 7.66 -14.25 -2.95
C GLU A 124 8.99 -14.95 -3.19
N ARG A 125 9.91 -14.29 -3.92
CA ARG A 125 11.25 -14.83 -4.21
C ARG A 125 12.10 -15.02 -2.96
N LEU A 126 12.08 -14.09 -2.02
CA LEU A 126 12.92 -14.15 -0.81
C LEU A 126 12.37 -15.12 0.23
N THR A 127 11.05 -15.34 0.26
CA THR A 127 10.41 -16.25 1.21
C THR A 127 10.18 -17.66 0.66
N ASP A 128 10.20 -17.84 -0.67
CA ASP A 128 9.78 -19.06 -1.36
C ASP A 128 8.32 -19.46 -1.01
N LEU A 129 7.46 -18.44 -0.90
CA LEU A 129 6.04 -18.58 -0.55
C LEU A 129 5.19 -17.79 -1.52
N ALA A 130 3.92 -18.17 -1.67
CA ALA A 130 2.94 -17.32 -2.33
C ALA A 130 2.77 -16.01 -1.54
N LEU A 131 2.50 -14.90 -2.24
CA LEU A 131 2.41 -13.58 -1.60
C LEU A 131 1.44 -13.53 -0.41
N GLU A 132 0.30 -14.21 -0.51
CA GLU A 132 -0.70 -14.30 0.56
C GLU A 132 -0.14 -14.95 1.83
N ASP A 133 0.60 -16.05 1.68
CA ASP A 133 1.21 -16.78 2.79
C ASP A 133 2.35 -15.97 3.42
N ALA A 134 3.19 -15.36 2.59
CA ALA A 134 4.29 -14.51 3.05
C ALA A 134 3.77 -13.30 3.85
N VAL A 135 2.74 -12.59 3.34
CA VAL A 135 2.12 -11.47 4.04
C VAL A 135 1.46 -11.91 5.34
N ASN A 136 0.78 -13.06 5.34
CA ASN A 136 0.16 -13.60 6.53
C ASN A 136 1.21 -13.96 7.61
N GLN A 137 2.25 -14.69 7.22
CA GLN A 137 3.31 -15.16 8.13
C GLN A 137 4.14 -14.01 8.69
N GLN A 138 4.52 -13.04 7.86
CA GLN A 138 5.46 -11.97 8.24
C GLN A 138 4.79 -10.80 8.95
N VAL A 139 3.49 -10.58 8.74
CA VAL A 139 2.82 -9.35 9.16
C VAL A 139 1.44 -9.61 9.77
N LEU A 140 0.48 -10.22 9.06
CA LEU A 140 -0.90 -10.27 9.56
C LEU A 140 -1.02 -11.12 10.83
N ALA A 141 -0.46 -12.33 10.84
CA ALA A 141 -0.51 -13.21 12.01
C ALA A 141 0.30 -12.67 13.21
N PRO A 142 1.54 -12.17 13.05
CA PRO A 142 2.27 -11.51 14.14
C PRO A 142 1.53 -10.30 14.73
N LEU A 143 0.79 -9.55 13.90
CA LEU A 143 -0.04 -8.44 14.35
C LEU A 143 -1.44 -8.89 14.79
N GLY A 144 -1.75 -10.18 14.83
CA GLY A 144 -3.03 -10.73 15.30
C GLY A 144 -4.24 -10.29 14.46
N LEU A 145 -4.06 -10.16 13.13
CA LEU A 145 -5.10 -9.81 12.16
C LEU A 145 -5.55 -11.08 11.42
N SER A 146 -6.78 -11.53 11.67
CA SER A 146 -7.30 -12.80 11.13
C SER A 146 -8.32 -12.63 9.99
N ASN A 147 -8.90 -11.44 9.85
CA ASN A 147 -10.02 -11.16 8.92
C ASN A 147 -9.57 -10.30 7.73
N VAL A 148 -8.35 -10.53 7.24
CA VAL A 148 -7.72 -9.80 6.15
C VAL A 148 -7.19 -10.81 5.14
N ARG A 149 -7.56 -10.66 3.86
CA ARG A 149 -7.11 -11.57 2.79
C ARG A 149 -7.04 -10.84 1.45
N PHE A 150 -6.41 -11.46 0.45
CA PHE A 150 -6.42 -10.94 -0.92
C PHE A 150 -7.76 -11.25 -1.63
N ALA A 151 -8.30 -10.26 -2.34
CA ALA A 151 -9.40 -10.46 -3.27
C ALA A 151 -8.88 -11.12 -4.55
N LYS A 152 -9.51 -12.22 -4.97
CA LYS A 152 -9.12 -13.03 -6.14
C LYS A 152 -10.16 -12.96 -7.25
N THR A 153 -11.41 -12.71 -6.89
CA THR A 153 -12.55 -12.72 -7.82
C THR A 153 -13.44 -11.50 -7.64
N ARG A 154 -14.24 -11.17 -8.66
CA ARG A 154 -15.25 -10.10 -8.57
C ARG A 154 -16.23 -10.32 -7.41
N ALA A 155 -16.55 -11.58 -7.11
CA ALA A 155 -17.42 -11.95 -5.99
C ALA A 155 -16.87 -11.52 -4.63
N ASP A 156 -15.54 -11.47 -4.47
CA ASP A 156 -14.91 -10.99 -3.22
C ASP A 156 -15.20 -9.50 -2.97
N LEU A 157 -15.39 -8.71 -4.04
CA LEU A 157 -15.73 -7.29 -3.98
C LEU A 157 -17.23 -7.01 -3.96
N ASN A 158 -18.06 -8.01 -4.25
CA ASN A 158 -19.52 -7.91 -4.25
C ASN A 158 -20.13 -7.94 -2.85
N THR A 159 -19.31 -7.82 -1.81
CA THR A 159 -19.77 -8.07 -0.44
C THR A 159 -20.61 -6.95 0.15
N ASN A 160 -20.64 -5.70 -0.35
CA ASN A 160 -21.30 -4.60 0.40
C ASN A 160 -21.71 -3.31 -0.36
N HIS A 161 -22.72 -3.35 -1.24
CA HIS A 161 -23.51 -2.16 -1.67
C HIS A 161 -22.75 -0.91 -2.20
N MET A 162 -21.43 -0.98 -2.42
CA MET A 162 -20.67 0.04 -3.15
C MET A 162 -20.93 -0.20 -4.63
N VAL A 163 -21.90 0.52 -5.18
CA VAL A 163 -22.42 0.36 -6.55
C VAL A 163 -21.30 0.38 -7.61
N ASP A 164 -20.21 1.09 -7.35
CA ASP A 164 -19.07 1.23 -8.29
C ASP A 164 -18.09 0.05 -8.32
N THR A 165 -18.21 -0.95 -7.42
CA THR A 165 -17.26 -2.10 -7.41
C THR A 165 -17.86 -3.40 -7.95
N LEU A 166 -19.16 -3.43 -8.29
CA LEU A 166 -19.90 -4.64 -8.66
C LEU A 166 -19.35 -5.39 -9.89
N ASN A 167 -18.58 -4.70 -10.74
CA ASN A 167 -17.98 -5.30 -11.93
C ASN A 167 -16.46 -5.10 -12.00
N TYR A 168 -15.84 -4.63 -10.91
CA TYR A 168 -14.40 -4.41 -10.88
C TYR A 168 -13.69 -5.75 -10.69
N ASP A 169 -12.77 -6.07 -11.60
CA ASP A 169 -11.88 -7.22 -11.44
C ASP A 169 -10.71 -6.86 -10.50
N PRO A 170 -10.60 -7.47 -9.30
CA PRO A 170 -9.52 -7.15 -8.36
C PRO A 170 -8.12 -7.38 -8.95
N ALA A 171 -7.99 -8.22 -9.98
CA ALA A 171 -6.71 -8.46 -10.66
C ALA A 171 -6.14 -7.23 -11.38
N TRP A 172 -6.94 -6.18 -11.62
CA TRP A 172 -6.43 -4.88 -12.10
C TRP A 172 -5.50 -4.20 -11.08
N VAL A 173 -5.56 -4.60 -9.81
CA VAL A 173 -4.60 -4.18 -8.77
C VAL A 173 -3.43 -5.17 -8.77
N TYR A 174 -2.46 -4.94 -9.66
CA TYR A 174 -1.37 -5.90 -9.93
C TYR A 174 -0.47 -6.24 -8.73
N HIS A 175 -0.38 -5.38 -7.71
CA HIS A 175 0.34 -5.68 -6.47
C HIS A 175 -0.51 -6.48 -5.46
N GLY A 176 -1.72 -6.88 -5.84
CA GLY A 176 -2.70 -7.51 -4.97
C GLY A 176 -3.59 -6.48 -4.26
N LEU A 177 -4.84 -6.86 -4.04
CA LEU A 177 -5.84 -6.07 -3.32
C LEU A 177 -6.23 -6.78 -2.03
N LEU A 178 -5.85 -6.24 -0.88
CA LEU A 178 -6.38 -6.72 0.40
C LEU A 178 -7.82 -6.24 0.59
N ILE A 179 -8.62 -7.13 1.18
CA ILE A 179 -9.95 -6.86 1.69
C ILE A 179 -9.99 -7.21 3.18
N GLY A 180 -10.72 -6.41 3.94
CA GLY A 180 -10.92 -6.60 5.38
C GLY A 180 -11.75 -5.47 5.95
N SER A 181 -12.15 -5.57 7.22
CA SER A 181 -12.91 -4.49 7.85
C SER A 181 -12.04 -3.26 8.10
N VAL A 182 -12.67 -2.09 8.23
CA VAL A 182 -11.96 -0.84 8.58
C VAL A 182 -11.30 -0.96 9.95
N SER A 183 -11.90 -1.71 10.88
CA SER A 183 -11.32 -2.01 12.19
C SER A 183 -10.00 -2.77 12.09
N GLN A 184 -9.88 -3.73 11.16
CA GLN A 184 -8.64 -4.46 10.92
C GLN A 184 -7.56 -3.55 10.33
N ALA A 185 -7.92 -2.60 9.45
CA ALA A 185 -6.97 -1.61 8.94
C ALA A 185 -6.47 -0.65 10.04
N ALA A 186 -7.37 -0.24 10.95
CA ALA A 186 -7.01 0.59 12.09
C ALA A 186 -6.11 -0.17 13.08
N LEU A 187 -6.44 -1.43 13.38
CA LEU A 187 -5.62 -2.31 14.23
C LEU A 187 -4.24 -2.58 13.61
N PHE A 188 -4.17 -2.73 12.29
CA PHE A 188 -2.91 -2.85 11.58
C PHE A 188 -2.00 -1.65 11.84
N LEU A 189 -2.51 -0.42 11.70
CA LEU A 189 -1.71 0.79 11.95
C LEU A 189 -1.31 0.92 13.41
N ASP A 190 -2.25 0.73 14.33
CA ASP A 190 -1.99 0.79 15.78
C ASP A 190 -0.89 -0.19 16.16
N ARG A 191 -1.02 -1.47 15.79
CA ARG A 191 -0.06 -2.50 16.14
C ARG A 191 1.25 -2.39 15.36
N LEU A 192 1.25 -1.86 14.14
CA LEU A 192 2.49 -1.57 13.43
C LEU A 192 3.37 -0.57 14.18
N PHE A 193 2.77 0.46 14.79
CA PHE A 193 3.51 1.50 15.50
C PHE A 193 3.73 1.19 16.98
N CYS A 194 2.88 0.36 17.59
CA CYS A 194 2.96 0.03 19.01
C CYS A 194 3.58 -1.34 19.30
N ALA A 195 3.58 -2.27 18.35
CA ALA A 195 4.23 -3.58 18.51
C ALA A 195 5.68 -3.54 18.03
N ASP A 196 6.53 -4.37 18.64
CA ASP A 196 7.95 -4.51 18.30
C ASP A 196 8.18 -5.32 17.00
N LEU A 197 7.29 -5.20 16.00
CA LEU A 197 7.43 -5.92 14.73
C LEU A 197 8.63 -5.42 13.92
N LEU A 198 8.80 -4.10 13.86
CA LEU A 198 9.89 -3.44 13.15
C LEU A 198 10.75 -2.67 14.17
N SER A 199 12.06 -2.62 13.94
CA SER A 199 12.95 -1.83 14.77
C SER A 199 12.65 -0.33 14.64
N ALA A 200 13.00 0.46 15.66
CA ALA A 200 12.82 1.92 15.64
C ALA A 200 13.49 2.59 14.41
N GLY A 201 14.62 2.04 13.94
CA GLY A 201 15.28 2.48 12.72
C GLY A 201 14.42 2.23 11.47
N LEU A 202 13.88 1.03 11.29
CA LEU A 202 13.01 0.69 10.16
C LEU A 202 11.68 1.46 10.21
N LEU A 203 11.11 1.69 11.40
CA LEU A 203 9.92 2.54 11.56
C LEU A 203 10.21 4.01 11.22
N THR A 204 11.43 4.48 11.46
CA THR A 204 11.85 5.83 11.06
C THR A 204 11.97 5.92 9.55
N GLU A 205 12.56 4.91 8.90
CA GLU A 205 12.61 4.83 7.45
C GLU A 205 11.21 4.77 6.82
N MET A 206 10.33 3.93 7.36
CA MET A 206 8.92 3.79 6.97
C MET A 206 8.15 5.12 7.03
N ARG A 207 8.43 5.96 8.03
CA ARG A 207 7.78 7.26 8.24
C ARG A 207 8.50 8.43 7.56
N GLY A 208 9.68 8.21 6.98
CA GLY A 208 10.50 9.24 6.35
C GLY A 208 9.83 9.85 5.12
N ALA A 209 9.02 10.89 5.33
CA ALA A 209 8.18 11.47 4.29
C ALA A 209 8.99 12.32 3.30
N ARG A 210 8.73 12.14 2.00
CA ARG A 210 9.21 13.05 0.94
C ARG A 210 8.14 14.08 0.65
N THR A 211 8.47 15.36 0.78
CA THR A 211 7.57 16.45 0.35
C THR A 211 7.48 16.47 -1.18
N LEU A 212 6.26 16.39 -1.70
CA LEU A 212 5.98 16.32 -3.14
C LEU A 212 5.77 17.69 -3.79
N GLY A 213 5.82 18.76 -2.99
CA GLY A 213 5.64 20.14 -3.45
C GLY A 213 4.76 20.96 -2.51
N GLY A 214 4.16 22.01 -3.05
CA GLY A 214 3.27 22.93 -2.34
C GLY A 214 1.80 22.46 -2.30
N PRO A 215 0.88 23.33 -1.84
CA PRO A 215 -0.53 23.02 -1.70
C PRO A 215 -1.15 22.56 -3.02
N ILE A 216 -1.98 21.51 -2.98
CA ILE A 216 -2.73 21.04 -4.15
C ILE A 216 -4.04 21.82 -4.22
N PRO A 217 -4.33 22.58 -5.30
CA PRO A 217 -5.57 23.34 -5.43
C PRO A 217 -6.81 22.46 -5.23
N GLY A 218 -7.77 22.93 -4.42
CA GLY A 218 -9.00 22.19 -4.12
C GLY A 218 -8.86 21.06 -3.10
N ARG A 219 -7.69 20.88 -2.49
CA ARG A 219 -7.46 19.92 -1.40
C ARG A 219 -7.02 20.66 -0.11
N PRO A 220 -7.33 20.12 1.08
CA PRO A 220 -6.95 20.75 2.35
C PRO A 220 -5.44 20.63 2.68
N TRP A 221 -4.63 20.07 1.77
CA TRP A 221 -3.22 19.72 2.01
C TRP A 221 -2.31 20.92 1.80
N ILE A 222 -1.51 21.27 2.81
CA ILE A 222 -0.57 22.40 2.76
C ILE A 222 0.82 21.94 2.30
N ALA A 223 1.27 20.78 2.77
CA ALA A 223 2.56 20.18 2.42
C ALA A 223 2.35 18.68 2.14
N PRO A 224 1.87 18.31 0.93
CA PRO A 224 1.66 16.91 0.59
C PRO A 224 2.99 16.18 0.65
N SER A 225 3.08 15.18 1.52
CA SER A 225 4.28 14.37 1.67
C SER A 225 3.92 12.89 1.59
N TYR A 226 4.81 12.10 1.00
CA TYR A 226 4.61 10.67 0.81
C TYR A 226 5.67 9.89 1.60
N GLY A 227 5.23 9.10 2.57
CA GLY A 227 6.09 8.12 3.23
C GLY A 227 6.24 6.85 2.39
N PRO A 228 7.35 6.11 2.49
CA PRO A 228 7.59 4.84 1.77
C PRO A 228 6.55 3.73 2.00
N CYS A 229 5.54 3.97 2.83
CA CYS A 229 4.50 3.01 3.18
C CYS A 229 3.09 3.54 2.90
N GLY A 230 2.93 4.49 1.97
CA GLY A 230 1.61 5.04 1.63
C GLY A 230 0.98 5.90 2.72
N VAL A 231 1.63 6.05 3.88
CA VAL A 231 1.25 7.03 4.90
C VAL A 231 1.55 8.41 4.32
N THR A 232 0.48 9.07 3.87
CA THR A 232 0.55 10.47 3.46
C THR A 232 0.56 11.29 4.75
N CYS A 233 1.73 11.75 5.18
CA CYS A 233 1.81 12.78 6.22
C CYS A 233 1.36 14.10 5.59
N CYS A 234 0.09 14.44 5.80
CA CYS A 234 -0.44 15.75 5.47
C CYS A 234 -0.46 16.59 6.74
N LEU A 235 0.39 17.62 6.80
CA LEU A 235 0.17 18.70 7.76
C LEU A 235 -1.09 19.46 7.31
N THR A 236 -2.20 19.25 8.01
CA THR A 236 -3.37 20.13 7.98
C THR A 236 -3.19 21.17 9.08
N LYS A 237 -3.39 22.46 8.78
CA LYS A 237 -3.59 23.44 9.87
C LYS A 237 -4.92 23.09 10.54
N CYS A 238 -4.87 22.54 11.76
CA CYS A 238 -6.02 22.60 12.67
C CYS A 238 -6.40 24.07 12.82
N ARG A 239 -7.48 24.51 12.16
CA ARG A 239 -8.09 25.83 12.41
C ARG A 239 -8.99 25.75 13.66
N THR A 240 -8.43 25.34 14.79
CA THR A 240 -8.84 25.71 16.17
C THR A 240 -8.08 24.85 17.18
N PRO A 241 -7.55 25.41 18.28
CA PRO A 241 -7.07 24.64 19.40
C PRO A 241 -8.27 24.19 20.24
N LEU A 242 -8.78 22.99 19.99
CA LEU A 242 -9.57 22.29 21.01
C LEU A 242 -8.58 21.50 21.86
N HIS A 243 -8.45 21.95 23.10
CA HIS A 243 -7.68 21.40 24.22
C HIS A 243 -6.90 20.10 23.97
N GLY A 244 -5.57 20.24 23.84
CA GLY A 244 -4.63 19.32 24.50
C GLY A 244 -4.36 17.95 23.87
N LEU A 245 -4.67 17.72 22.59
CA LEU A 245 -4.25 16.50 21.90
C LEU A 245 -3.49 16.83 20.61
N GLU A 246 -2.17 16.68 20.67
CA GLU A 246 -1.32 16.62 19.49
C GLU A 246 -1.52 15.25 18.84
N CYS A 247 -2.07 15.22 17.61
CA CYS A 247 -2.12 14.01 16.80
C CYS A 247 -0.80 13.87 16.02
N CYS A 248 -0.06 12.80 16.31
CA CYS A 248 1.01 12.26 15.47
C CYS A 248 0.45 11.62 14.18
#